data_AF-A0A957CXH4-F1
#
_entry.id   AF-A0A957CXH4-F1
#
_cell.length_a   1.000
_cell.length_b   1.000
_cell.length_c   1.000
_cell.angle_alpha   90.00
_cell.angle_beta   90.00
_cell.angle_gamma   90.00
#
_symmetry.space_group_name_H-M   'P 1'
#
loop_
_entity.id
_entity.type
_entity.pdbx_description
1 polymer ?
#
loop_
_entity_poly.entity_id
_entity_poly.type
_entity_poly.pdbx_seq_one_letter_code
_entity_poly.pdbx_strand_id
1 'polypeptide(L)'
;MKFIRFLSLIFLLSACTTTQTIPEAAPPTPAGRYDFSGVHLRLHNDSGQDWEAVTLTVGNQTEAIGALLAGAVSDYVTFTAVQTPPTIHAIGNQTGYEWTADPSAGESLMAGGEFTLELTLENDKLHVGFLIENPILQDAQYYADETGVTLEEALARLDTQNDDAIGNLQSQLHANETDTFAGLWLQHDPEYRVVVAFTQAGEETIRKYVAADSELAQLIDVRQAQYTFAQLEADQQEAFHILETLQLPAGGGIMVMDNRVVIDITDRAAFDAALAEAEATLPESVVVNTVYESVGENPPFDITPVPDVFMPQLKQRDVAFMEALLIGELVVEDGCLRVHSENENYLVIWQADYYLTDNNGILEILDETGTVAAQVGEMIYMGGGTQRSVDDTELHQTIPNQCGGPYWRMGQFLPEEYIPNVSTDLPS
;
A
#
# COMPACT_ATOMS: atom_id res chain seq x y z
N MET A 1 -21.13 12.47 -4.49
CA MET A 1 -21.34 11.01 -4.64
C MET A 1 -20.02 10.46 -5.14
N LYS A 2 -19.11 10.09 -4.22
CA LYS A 2 -17.75 9.64 -4.56
C LYS A 2 -17.79 8.12 -4.70
N PHE A 3 -17.32 7.60 -5.83
CA PHE A 3 -16.95 6.19 -5.97
C PHE A 3 -15.47 6.08 -5.60
N ILE A 4 -15.14 5.27 -4.59
CA ILE A 4 -13.78 4.86 -4.31
C ILE A 4 -13.67 3.43 -4.83
N ARG A 5 -12.83 3.19 -5.85
CA ARG A 5 -12.47 1.85 -6.31
C ARG A 5 -11.25 1.41 -5.51
N PHE A 6 -11.40 0.36 -4.70
CA PHE A 6 -10.25 -0.34 -4.11
C PHE A 6 -9.69 -1.33 -5.12
N LEU A 7 -8.38 -1.28 -5.37
CA LEU A 7 -7.64 -2.30 -6.12
C LEU A 7 -7.21 -3.41 -5.15
N SER A 8 -7.62 -4.65 -5.39
CA SER A 8 -7.19 -5.78 -4.57
C SER A 8 -5.84 -6.33 -5.04
N LEU A 9 -4.83 -6.30 -4.17
CA LEU A 9 -3.51 -6.88 -4.43
C LEU A 9 -3.54 -8.39 -4.19
N ILE A 10 -3.09 -9.20 -5.17
CA ILE A 10 -3.03 -10.67 -5.04
C ILE A 10 -1.59 -11.10 -4.74
N PHE A 11 -1.38 -11.79 -3.62
CA PHE A 11 -0.10 -12.42 -3.29
C PHE A 11 -0.01 -13.86 -3.82
N LEU A 12 1.08 -14.17 -4.53
CA LEU A 12 1.47 -15.52 -4.92
C LEU A 12 2.63 -16.01 -4.03
N LEU A 13 2.35 -16.91 -3.09
CA LEU A 13 3.37 -17.57 -2.26
C LEU A 13 3.67 -18.98 -2.76
N SER A 14 4.90 -19.18 -3.24
CA SER A 14 5.42 -20.48 -3.66
C SER A 14 6.19 -21.13 -2.50
N ALA A 15 5.62 -22.18 -1.90
CA ALA A 15 6.22 -22.87 -0.76
C ALA A 15 7.32 -23.85 -1.20
N CYS A 16 8.51 -23.74 -0.59
CA CYS A 16 9.58 -24.73 -0.72
C CYS A 16 9.83 -25.40 0.63
N THR A 17 9.33 -26.62 0.81
CA THR A 17 9.45 -27.39 2.06
C THR A 17 10.86 -27.96 2.26
N THR A 18 11.38 -27.89 3.48
CA THR A 18 12.47 -28.77 3.95
C THR A 18 12.20 -29.20 5.39
N THR A 19 12.03 -30.51 5.58
CA THR A 19 11.69 -31.12 6.87
C THR A 19 12.91 -31.24 7.78
N GLN A 20 12.80 -30.82 9.05
CA GLN A 20 13.70 -31.28 10.12
C GLN A 20 12.90 -31.81 11.31
N THR A 21 13.38 -32.93 11.87
CA THR A 21 12.76 -33.66 12.97
C THR A 21 13.12 -33.08 14.34
N ILE A 22 12.12 -32.79 15.16
CA ILE A 22 12.26 -32.37 16.56
C ILE A 22 12.25 -33.62 17.48
N PRO A 23 13.15 -33.73 18.48
CA PRO A 23 13.11 -34.79 19.47
C PRO A 23 12.13 -34.52 20.64
N GLU A 24 11.79 -35.60 21.35
CA GLU A 24 10.69 -35.77 22.30
C GLU A 24 10.70 -34.85 23.55
N ALA A 25 9.51 -34.57 24.08
CA ALA A 25 9.27 -33.54 25.12
C ALA A 25 9.64 -33.96 26.55
N ALA A 26 10.00 -32.97 27.37
CA ALA A 26 10.16 -33.10 28.83
C ALA A 26 8.87 -32.66 29.57
N PRO A 27 8.56 -33.22 30.76
CA PRO A 27 7.31 -32.96 31.48
C PRO A 27 7.27 -31.58 32.19
N PRO A 28 6.08 -31.03 32.47
CA PRO A 28 5.90 -29.68 32.98
C PRO A 28 6.33 -29.51 34.45
N THR A 29 6.90 -28.33 34.76
CA THR A 29 7.21 -27.89 36.14
C THR A 29 6.17 -26.84 36.56
N PRO A 30 5.66 -26.84 37.82
CA PRO A 30 4.56 -25.95 38.20
C PRO A 30 5.02 -24.56 38.70
N ALA A 31 4.11 -23.59 38.58
CA ALA A 31 4.19 -22.20 39.04
C ALA A 31 5.29 -21.34 38.36
N GLY A 32 4.87 -20.50 37.41
CA GLY A 32 5.74 -19.62 36.65
C GLY A 32 6.45 -18.58 37.51
N ARG A 33 7.78 -18.62 37.50
CA ARG A 33 8.62 -17.42 37.66
C ARG A 33 8.98 -16.95 36.25
N TYR A 34 8.57 -15.75 35.90
CA TYR A 34 9.04 -15.08 34.69
C TYR A 34 10.41 -14.46 34.99
N ASP A 35 11.37 -14.72 34.11
CA ASP A 35 12.72 -14.15 34.18
C ASP A 35 12.78 -12.95 33.24
N PHE A 36 13.06 -11.77 33.77
CA PHE A 36 13.20 -10.51 33.03
C PHE A 36 14.68 -10.09 32.90
N SER A 37 15.63 -11.02 33.07
CA SER A 37 17.04 -10.76 32.78
C SER A 37 17.28 -10.58 31.28
N GLY A 38 17.33 -9.33 30.82
CA GLY A 38 17.62 -9.02 29.41
C GLY A 38 17.12 -7.66 28.90
N VAL A 39 16.30 -6.92 29.66
CA VAL A 39 15.81 -5.60 29.22
C VAL A 39 16.96 -4.59 29.15
N HIS A 40 17.41 -4.28 27.94
CA HIS A 40 18.43 -3.26 27.67
C HIS A 40 17.76 -1.94 27.25
N LEU A 41 17.68 -0.99 28.18
CA LEU A 41 17.31 0.39 27.86
C LEU A 41 18.51 1.15 27.28
N ARG A 42 18.36 1.69 26.07
CA ARG A 42 19.23 2.74 25.55
C ARG A 42 18.56 4.09 25.77
N LEU A 43 19.33 5.06 26.20
CA LEU A 43 18.92 6.46 26.31
C LEU A 43 19.80 7.28 25.39
N HIS A 44 19.15 8.02 24.50
CA HIS A 44 19.76 9.06 23.68
C HIS A 44 19.37 10.41 24.26
N ASN A 45 20.22 11.42 24.12
CA ASN A 45 19.85 12.81 24.38
C ASN A 45 19.57 13.55 23.07
N ASP A 46 19.05 14.78 23.17
CA ASP A 46 18.71 15.66 22.04
C ASP A 46 19.90 15.97 21.09
N SER A 47 21.13 15.59 21.47
CA SER A 47 22.33 15.69 20.64
C SER A 47 22.75 14.36 19.96
N GLY A 48 21.91 13.32 20.03
CA GLY A 48 22.15 12.03 19.40
C GLY A 48 23.29 11.21 20.03
N GLN A 49 23.64 11.49 21.29
CA GLN A 49 24.78 10.84 21.96
C GLN A 49 24.30 9.70 22.87
N ASP A 50 24.80 8.49 22.63
CA ASP A 50 24.48 7.29 23.40
C ASP A 50 25.03 7.35 24.83
N TRP A 51 24.18 7.07 25.82
CA TRP A 51 24.59 6.90 27.21
C TRP A 51 24.84 5.41 27.51
N GLU A 52 26.07 5.05 27.88
CA GLU A 52 26.36 3.67 28.33
C GLU A 52 25.77 3.39 29.72
N ALA A 53 24.85 2.42 29.75
CA ALA A 53 24.42 1.64 30.91
C ALA A 53 23.81 2.41 32.11
N VAL A 54 22.52 2.74 32.03
CA VAL A 54 21.69 2.95 33.23
C VAL A 54 21.26 1.59 33.81
N THR A 55 21.89 1.17 34.90
CA THR A 55 21.51 -0.05 35.62
C THR A 55 20.31 0.21 36.53
N LEU A 56 19.11 -0.22 36.12
CA LEU A 56 17.92 -0.25 36.96
C LEU A 56 18.08 -1.27 38.09
N THR A 57 18.45 -0.80 39.28
CA THR A 57 18.47 -1.63 40.48
C THR A 57 17.09 -1.57 41.16
N VAL A 58 16.20 -2.48 40.79
CA VAL A 58 14.99 -2.73 41.58
C VAL A 58 15.44 -3.31 42.93
N GLY A 59 15.04 -2.67 44.04
CA GLY A 59 15.49 -3.04 45.38
C GLY A 59 15.16 -4.50 45.74
N ASN A 60 16.01 -5.14 46.55
CA ASN A 60 15.97 -6.56 46.90
C ASN A 60 14.65 -7.00 47.59
N GLN A 61 13.58 -7.22 46.82
CA GLN A 61 12.44 -8.10 47.10
C GLN A 61 11.87 -8.61 45.76
N THR A 62 11.78 -9.92 45.58
CA THR A 62 11.26 -10.57 44.35
C THR A 62 9.74 -10.46 44.18
N GLU A 63 9.06 -9.64 44.99
CA GLU A 63 7.60 -9.50 45.03
C GLU A 63 7.10 -8.22 44.31
N ALA A 64 7.98 -7.25 44.00
CA ALA A 64 7.58 -5.95 43.49
C ALA A 64 6.96 -5.97 42.08
N ILE A 65 7.40 -6.88 41.19
CA ILE A 65 6.87 -6.96 39.80
C ILE A 65 5.44 -7.54 39.79
N GLY A 66 5.09 -8.40 40.77
CA GLY A 66 3.72 -8.88 40.92
C GLY A 66 2.74 -7.84 41.47
N ALA A 67 3.24 -6.81 42.17
CA ALA A 67 2.42 -5.79 42.82
C ALA A 67 1.99 -4.65 41.88
N LEU A 68 2.63 -4.48 40.71
CA LEU A 68 2.22 -3.44 39.75
C LEU A 68 0.89 -3.77 39.03
N LEU A 69 0.50 -5.04 38.99
CA LEU A 69 -0.75 -5.51 38.35
C LEU A 69 -1.87 -5.86 39.36
N ALA A 70 -1.61 -5.69 40.67
CA ALA A 70 -2.60 -5.90 41.73
C ALA A 70 -2.55 -4.70 42.68
N GLY A 71 -3.36 -3.68 42.38
CA GLY A 71 -3.23 -2.36 43.00
C GLY A 71 -3.36 -2.35 44.53
N ALA A 72 -2.23 -2.13 45.22
CA ALA A 72 -2.10 -1.36 46.46
C ALA A 72 -0.68 -1.51 47.08
N VAL A 73 0.26 -0.63 46.73
CA VAL A 73 1.41 -0.29 47.62
C VAL A 73 1.68 1.22 47.54
N SER A 74 2.00 1.84 48.67
CA SER A 74 2.12 3.29 48.83
C SER A 74 3.55 3.77 49.13
N ASP A 75 4.54 3.27 48.37
CA ASP A 75 5.96 3.61 48.59
C ASP A 75 6.65 4.10 47.31
N TYR A 76 7.52 5.09 47.48
CA TYR A 76 8.11 5.90 46.40
C TYR A 76 9.26 5.18 45.69
N VAL A 77 9.28 5.26 44.36
CA VAL A 77 10.47 4.92 43.56
C VAL A 77 11.41 6.14 43.53
N THR A 78 12.60 6.00 44.11
CA THR A 78 13.66 7.02 44.03
C THR A 78 14.79 6.60 43.10
N PHE A 79 14.99 7.37 42.03
CA PHE A 79 16.14 7.27 41.16
C PHE A 79 17.34 8.00 41.78
N THR A 80 18.54 7.42 41.71
CA THR A 80 19.79 8.06 42.17
C THR A 80 20.86 7.92 41.10
N ALA A 81 21.24 9.04 40.47
CA ALA A 81 22.37 9.07 39.55
C ALA A 81 23.69 9.04 40.35
N VAL A 82 24.53 8.04 40.12
CA VAL A 82 25.84 7.91 40.77
C VAL A 82 26.94 8.36 39.80
N GLN A 83 27.39 9.60 39.95
CA GLN A 83 28.58 10.10 39.26
C GLN A 83 29.85 9.71 40.04
N THR A 84 30.80 9.04 39.39
CA THR A 84 32.15 8.77 39.94
C THR A 84 33.18 9.75 39.35
N PRO A 85 33.74 10.68 40.13
CA PRO A 85 34.55 11.79 39.59
C PRO A 85 36.07 11.58 39.79
N PRO A 86 36.88 12.62 39.52
CA PRO A 86 37.56 13.21 40.69
C PRO A 86 37.44 14.74 40.82
N THR A 87 36.74 15.18 41.88
CA THR A 87 36.90 16.45 42.66
C THR A 87 36.67 17.81 41.95
N ILE A 88 36.06 18.88 42.48
CA ILE A 88 35.52 19.32 43.82
C ILE A 88 34.70 20.62 43.56
N HIS A 89 33.65 21.07 44.28
CA HIS A 89 32.67 20.48 45.21
C HIS A 89 31.58 21.54 45.58
N ALA A 90 30.27 21.26 45.50
CA ALA A 90 29.23 22.04 46.20
C ALA A 90 27.95 21.20 46.46
N ILE A 91 27.35 21.32 47.64
CA ILE A 91 26.28 20.45 48.15
C ILE A 91 24.94 21.20 48.18
N GLY A 92 23.86 20.54 47.77
CA GLY A 92 22.49 21.02 47.96
C GLY A 92 21.50 19.85 48.08
N ASN A 93 21.22 19.41 49.32
CA ASN A 93 20.16 18.42 49.58
C ASN A 93 18.78 19.08 49.40
N GLN A 94 18.01 18.66 48.39
CA GLN A 94 16.54 18.70 48.45
C GLN A 94 15.93 17.43 47.84
N THR A 95 15.26 16.66 48.68
CA THR A 95 14.39 15.55 48.32
C THR A 95 12.95 16.08 48.25
N GLY A 96 12.27 15.90 47.12
CA GLY A 96 10.84 16.27 47.01
C GLY A 96 10.31 16.24 45.58
N TYR A 97 9.81 15.08 45.16
CA TYR A 97 8.93 14.95 44.00
C TYR A 97 7.73 14.08 44.39
N GLU A 98 6.53 14.64 44.32
CA GLU A 98 5.28 13.90 44.47
C GLU A 98 4.85 13.35 43.11
N TRP A 99 4.35 12.12 43.09
CA TRP A 99 3.78 11.48 41.91
C TRP A 99 2.26 11.36 42.07
N THR A 100 1.51 11.78 41.06
CA THR A 100 0.08 11.49 40.94
C THR A 100 -0.14 10.61 39.71
N ALA A 101 -0.40 9.33 39.92
CA ALA A 101 -0.93 8.45 38.88
C ALA A 101 -2.43 8.75 38.69
N ASP A 102 -2.88 8.84 37.44
CA ASP A 102 -4.31 8.90 37.12
C ASP A 102 -4.88 7.46 37.08
N PRO A 103 -5.82 7.09 37.97
CA PRO A 103 -6.32 5.73 38.06
C PRO A 103 -7.39 5.39 37.01
N SER A 104 -7.68 6.25 36.02
CA SER A 104 -8.71 5.97 35.00
C SER A 104 -8.29 4.97 33.91
N ALA A 105 -6.98 4.70 33.74
CA ALA A 105 -6.46 3.75 32.74
C ALA A 105 -6.44 2.31 33.28
N GLY A 106 -7.62 1.76 33.58
CA GLY A 106 -7.80 0.41 34.11
C GLY A 106 -8.01 -0.65 33.03
N GLU A 107 -7.06 -0.84 32.12
CA GLU A 107 -7.11 -1.91 31.11
C GLU A 107 -6.00 -2.97 31.29
N SER A 108 -6.39 -4.23 31.14
CA SER A 108 -5.53 -5.39 31.40
C SER A 108 -4.78 -5.79 30.13
N LEU A 109 -3.52 -5.35 30.01
CA LEU A 109 -2.64 -5.73 28.90
C LEU A 109 -2.48 -7.26 28.80
N MET A 110 -2.83 -7.82 27.65
CA MET A 110 -2.55 -9.21 27.29
C MET A 110 -1.05 -9.37 27.01
N ALA A 111 -0.40 -10.29 27.71
CA ALA A 111 1.06 -10.40 27.67
C ALA A 111 1.58 -11.07 26.39
N GLY A 112 2.46 -10.41 25.63
CA GLY A 112 3.11 -11.01 24.47
C GLY A 112 4.03 -10.12 23.61
N GLY A 113 3.85 -8.79 23.61
CA GLY A 113 4.64 -7.89 22.76
C GLY A 113 5.96 -7.41 23.37
N GLU A 114 6.96 -7.14 22.53
CA GLU A 114 8.00 -6.16 22.84
C GLU A 114 7.37 -4.76 22.90
N PHE A 115 7.91 -3.87 23.74
CA PHE A 115 7.42 -2.50 23.88
C PHE A 115 8.59 -1.53 24.01
N THR A 116 8.53 -0.41 23.28
CA THR A 116 9.51 0.67 23.39
C THR A 116 9.03 1.67 24.43
N LEU A 117 9.88 1.98 25.40
CA LEU A 117 9.64 3.03 26.39
C LEU A 117 10.33 4.30 25.90
N GLU A 118 9.54 5.32 25.56
CA GLU A 118 10.06 6.67 25.36
C GLU A 118 10.14 7.39 26.70
N LEU A 119 11.30 8.00 26.97
CA LEU A 119 11.61 8.66 28.24
C LEU A 119 12.02 10.10 27.98
N THR A 120 11.04 10.97 27.81
CA THR A 120 11.24 12.40 27.51
C THR A 120 11.37 13.19 28.82
N LEU A 121 12.39 14.04 28.94
CA LEU A 121 12.55 14.92 30.11
C LEU A 121 12.18 16.36 29.75
N GLU A 122 11.01 16.83 30.21
CA GLU A 122 10.52 18.19 29.92
C GLU A 122 10.29 18.96 31.23
N ASN A 123 10.87 20.16 31.36
CA ASN A 123 10.69 21.04 32.53
C ASN A 123 10.89 20.33 33.90
N ASP A 124 12.01 19.59 34.03
CA ASP A 124 12.37 18.76 35.20
C ASP A 124 11.35 17.63 35.54
N LYS A 125 10.46 17.27 34.60
CA LYS A 125 9.56 16.11 34.71
C LYS A 125 9.99 15.01 33.74
N LEU A 126 9.99 13.77 34.23
CA LEU A 126 10.14 12.59 33.40
C LEU A 126 8.77 12.16 32.88
N HIS A 127 8.56 12.31 31.58
CA HIS A 127 7.43 11.75 30.86
C HIS A 127 7.80 10.33 30.43
N VAL A 128 6.93 9.37 30.74
CA VAL A 128 7.09 7.96 30.34
C VAL A 128 6.03 7.68 29.29
N GLY A 129 6.42 7.74 28.02
CA GLY A 129 5.60 7.31 26.90
C GLY A 129 5.75 5.81 26.68
N PHE A 130 4.64 5.10 26.59
CA PHE A 130 4.65 3.73 26.08
C PHE A 130 4.45 3.79 24.56
N LEU A 131 5.54 3.73 23.80
CA LEU A 131 5.49 3.45 22.37
C LEU A 131 5.22 1.95 22.20
N ILE A 132 3.96 1.57 22.42
CA ILE A 132 3.42 0.32 21.89
C ILE A 132 3.13 0.57 20.40
N GLU A 133 4.20 0.62 19.61
CA GLU A 133 4.11 0.31 18.18
C GLU A 133 3.75 -1.17 18.07
N ASN A 134 2.47 -1.48 18.23
CA ASN A 134 1.89 -2.72 17.76
C ASN A 134 1.36 -2.44 16.36
N PRO A 135 2.05 -2.89 15.29
CA PRO A 135 1.63 -2.58 13.92
C PRO A 135 0.19 -2.99 13.64
N ILE A 136 -0.27 -4.09 14.23
CA ILE A 136 -1.65 -4.57 14.09
C ILE A 136 -2.66 -3.59 14.71
N LEU A 137 -2.34 -2.89 15.81
CA LEU A 137 -3.21 -1.84 16.35
C LEU A 137 -3.22 -0.60 15.45
N GLN A 138 -2.10 -0.26 14.82
CA GLN A 138 -2.01 0.85 13.88
C GLN A 138 -2.79 0.56 12.59
N ASP A 139 -2.60 -0.64 12.02
CA ASP A 139 -3.33 -1.14 10.85
C ASP A 139 -4.83 -1.23 11.14
N ALA A 140 -5.21 -1.72 12.33
CA ALA A 140 -6.61 -1.77 12.75
C ALA A 140 -7.23 -0.38 12.96
N GLN A 141 -6.48 0.59 13.48
CA GLN A 141 -6.97 1.96 13.63
C GLN A 141 -7.17 2.62 12.25
N TYR A 142 -6.18 2.48 11.35
CA TYR A 142 -6.31 2.95 9.97
C TYR A 142 -7.51 2.30 9.26
N TYR A 143 -7.66 0.97 9.37
CA TYR A 143 -8.79 0.23 8.83
C TYR A 143 -10.14 0.71 9.42
N ALA A 144 -10.20 0.95 10.74
CA ALA A 144 -11.38 1.44 11.43
C ALA A 144 -11.82 2.81 10.91
N ASP A 145 -10.87 3.73 10.73
CA ASP A 145 -11.12 5.08 10.24
C ASP A 145 -11.54 5.10 8.76
N GLU A 146 -10.89 4.29 7.91
CA GLU A 146 -11.23 4.17 6.47
C GLU A 146 -12.62 3.52 6.24
N THR A 147 -12.96 2.49 7.01
CA THR A 147 -14.22 1.73 6.83
C THR A 147 -15.36 2.17 7.74
N GLY A 148 -15.10 3.09 8.69
CA GLY A 148 -16.11 3.61 9.61
C GLY A 148 -16.59 2.61 10.67
N VAL A 149 -15.77 1.62 11.03
CA VAL A 149 -16.06 0.62 12.07
C VAL A 149 -15.36 0.94 13.39
N THR A 150 -15.63 0.16 14.45
CA THR A 150 -14.89 0.28 15.72
C THR A 150 -13.52 -0.39 15.62
N LEU A 151 -12.54 0.07 16.41
CA LEU A 151 -11.21 -0.57 16.49
C LEU A 151 -11.29 -2.07 16.85
N GLU A 152 -12.24 -2.46 17.72
CA GLU A 152 -12.50 -3.86 18.08
C GLU A 152 -12.95 -4.71 16.88
N GLU A 153 -13.91 -4.19 16.09
CA GLU A 153 -14.36 -4.82 14.84
C GLU A 153 -13.25 -4.87 13.80
N ALA A 154 -12.44 -3.82 13.67
CA ALA A 154 -11.29 -3.79 12.77
C ALA A 154 -10.24 -4.85 13.13
N LEU A 155 -9.93 -5.01 14.43
CA LEU A 155 -9.05 -6.08 14.91
C LEU A 155 -9.61 -7.47 14.60
N ALA A 156 -10.90 -7.71 14.86
CA ALA A 156 -11.54 -8.99 14.56
C ALA A 156 -11.54 -9.30 13.05
N ARG A 157 -11.75 -8.30 12.20
CA ARG A 157 -11.67 -8.42 10.74
C ARG A 157 -10.24 -8.69 10.26
N LEU A 158 -9.24 -8.06 10.84
CA LEU A 158 -7.83 -8.26 10.49
C LEU A 158 -7.31 -9.62 10.96
N ASP A 159 -7.68 -10.06 12.16
CA ASP A 159 -7.40 -11.42 12.65
C ASP A 159 -8.01 -12.48 11.71
N THR A 160 -9.27 -12.28 11.29
CA THR A 160 -9.92 -13.12 10.27
C THR A 160 -9.22 -13.07 8.91
N GLN A 161 -8.72 -11.91 8.47
CA GLN A 161 -7.98 -11.76 7.20
C GLN A 161 -6.63 -12.47 7.23
N ASN A 162 -6.00 -12.51 8.40
CA ASN A 162 -4.73 -13.19 8.64
C ASN A 162 -4.91 -14.70 8.91
N ASP A 163 -6.14 -15.22 9.01
CA ASP A 163 -6.40 -16.65 9.15
C ASP A 163 -6.17 -17.39 7.83
N ASP A 164 -5.14 -18.22 7.83
CA ASP A 164 -4.82 -19.21 6.80
C ASP A 164 -6.05 -20.03 6.35
N ALA A 165 -7.09 -20.19 7.18
CA ALA A 165 -8.31 -20.91 6.83
C ALA A 165 -9.00 -20.38 5.56
N ILE A 166 -9.01 -19.06 5.32
CA ILE A 166 -9.65 -18.48 4.12
C ILE A 166 -8.82 -18.77 2.86
N GLY A 167 -7.50 -18.57 2.93
CA GLY A 167 -6.59 -18.90 1.82
C GLY A 167 -6.58 -20.39 1.49
N ASN A 168 -6.62 -21.25 2.52
CA ASN A 168 -6.75 -22.69 2.38
C ASN A 168 -8.10 -23.09 1.77
N LEU A 169 -9.21 -22.48 2.20
CA LEU A 169 -10.54 -22.72 1.64
C LEU A 169 -10.59 -22.36 0.15
N GLN A 170 -10.11 -21.17 -0.23
CA GLN A 170 -10.03 -20.76 -1.63
C GLN A 170 -9.19 -21.74 -2.46
N SER A 171 -8.02 -22.15 -1.95
CA SER A 171 -7.14 -23.11 -2.62
C SER A 171 -7.80 -24.47 -2.81
N GLN A 172 -8.52 -24.96 -1.80
CA GLN A 172 -9.24 -26.25 -1.88
C GLN A 172 -10.44 -26.20 -2.84
N LEU A 173 -11.21 -25.11 -2.84
CA LEU A 173 -12.36 -24.95 -3.75
C LEU A 173 -11.91 -24.81 -5.21
N HIS A 174 -10.88 -24.00 -5.48
CA HIS A 174 -10.33 -23.84 -6.83
C HIS A 174 -9.79 -25.19 -7.38
N ALA A 175 -9.11 -25.98 -6.56
CA ALA A 175 -8.52 -27.25 -6.96
C ALA A 175 -9.51 -28.43 -7.08
N ASN A 176 -10.58 -28.47 -6.28
CA ASN A 176 -11.47 -29.64 -6.20
C ASN A 176 -12.88 -29.41 -6.77
N GLU A 177 -13.33 -28.17 -6.92
CA GLU A 177 -14.71 -27.83 -7.32
C GLU A 177 -14.73 -26.98 -8.60
N THR A 178 -13.71 -27.07 -9.45
CA THR A 178 -13.47 -26.28 -10.68
C THR A 178 -14.69 -26.14 -11.60
N ASP A 179 -15.52 -27.19 -11.72
CA ASP A 179 -16.74 -27.22 -12.53
C ASP A 179 -17.91 -26.41 -11.94
N THR A 180 -17.79 -25.92 -10.70
CA THR A 180 -18.88 -25.19 -10.00
C THR A 180 -18.44 -23.94 -9.25
N PHE A 181 -17.20 -23.88 -8.76
CA PHE A 181 -16.67 -22.74 -8.03
C PHE A 181 -16.56 -21.50 -8.93
N ALA A 182 -17.07 -20.37 -8.45
CA ALA A 182 -17.13 -19.10 -9.17
C ALA A 182 -16.30 -17.98 -8.51
N GLY A 183 -15.58 -18.31 -7.43
CA GLY A 183 -14.66 -17.41 -6.74
C GLY A 183 -15.01 -17.20 -5.26
N LEU A 184 -14.07 -16.58 -4.54
CA LEU A 184 -14.17 -16.24 -3.12
C LEU A 184 -13.67 -14.80 -2.94
N TRP A 185 -14.31 -14.02 -2.06
CA TRP A 185 -13.85 -12.69 -1.69
C TRP A 185 -14.30 -12.30 -0.27
N LEU A 186 -13.67 -11.26 0.27
CA LEU A 186 -14.11 -10.60 1.49
C LEU A 186 -15.04 -9.44 1.14
N GLN A 187 -16.25 -9.47 1.69
CA GLN A 187 -17.21 -8.38 1.61
C GLN A 187 -17.11 -7.60 2.93
N HIS A 188 -16.78 -6.30 2.87
CA HIS A 188 -16.70 -5.46 4.08
C HIS A 188 -18.02 -4.75 4.40
N ASP A 189 -18.81 -4.40 3.36
CA ASP A 189 -20.07 -3.67 3.46
C ASP A 189 -21.25 -4.42 2.81
N PRO A 190 -22.49 -4.30 3.34
CA PRO A 190 -22.85 -3.60 4.58
C PRO A 190 -22.55 -4.41 5.86
N GLU A 191 -22.14 -5.66 5.72
CA GLU A 191 -21.76 -6.57 6.81
C GLU A 191 -20.51 -7.36 6.39
N TYR A 192 -19.62 -7.65 7.34
CA TYR A 192 -18.42 -8.43 7.05
C TYR A 192 -18.75 -9.90 6.76
N ARG A 193 -18.43 -10.38 5.55
CA ARG A 193 -18.70 -11.76 5.09
C ARG A 193 -17.54 -12.31 4.27
N VAL A 194 -17.32 -13.61 4.38
CA VAL A 194 -16.51 -14.40 3.44
C VAL A 194 -17.45 -14.93 2.37
N VAL A 195 -17.54 -14.25 1.23
CA VAL A 195 -18.48 -14.64 0.18
C VAL A 195 -17.87 -15.72 -0.68
N VAL A 196 -18.60 -16.81 -0.88
CA VAL A 196 -18.18 -17.94 -1.72
C VAL A 196 -19.23 -18.19 -2.80
N ALA A 197 -18.85 -17.96 -4.05
CA ALA A 197 -19.77 -18.08 -5.19
C ALA A 197 -19.66 -19.45 -5.88
N PHE A 198 -20.80 -19.99 -6.31
CA PHE A 198 -20.88 -21.21 -7.12
C PHE A 198 -21.93 -21.07 -8.22
N THR A 199 -21.74 -21.73 -9.36
CA THR A 199 -22.76 -21.81 -10.43
C THR A 199 -23.95 -22.70 -10.03
N GLN A 200 -23.69 -23.73 -9.20
CA GLN A 200 -24.68 -24.67 -8.69
C GLN A 200 -24.25 -25.29 -7.36
N ALA A 201 -25.21 -25.77 -6.57
CA ALA A 201 -25.04 -26.60 -5.37
C ALA A 201 -24.09 -26.07 -4.25
N GLY A 202 -23.71 -24.79 -4.26
CA GLY A 202 -22.72 -24.22 -3.34
C GLY A 202 -22.95 -24.50 -1.85
N GLU A 203 -24.20 -24.43 -1.40
CA GLU A 203 -24.62 -24.74 -0.03
C GLU A 203 -24.34 -26.20 0.40
N GLU A 204 -24.44 -27.16 -0.53
CA GLU A 204 -24.07 -28.55 -0.26
C GLU A 204 -22.54 -28.74 -0.35
N THR A 205 -21.90 -28.06 -1.29
CA THR A 205 -20.46 -28.12 -1.51
C THR A 205 -19.66 -27.54 -0.33
N ILE A 206 -20.02 -26.35 0.19
CA ILE A 206 -19.22 -25.67 1.21
C ILE A 206 -19.15 -26.44 2.53
N ARG A 207 -20.21 -27.18 2.87
CA ARG A 207 -20.29 -28.03 4.09
C ARG A 207 -19.34 -29.22 4.07
N LYS A 208 -18.70 -29.53 2.94
CA LYS A 208 -17.60 -30.51 2.86
C LYS A 208 -16.29 -29.95 3.40
N TYR A 209 -16.10 -28.62 3.32
CA TYR A 209 -14.84 -27.93 3.58
C TYR A 209 -14.85 -27.16 4.90
N VAL A 210 -16.01 -26.66 5.34
CA VAL A 210 -16.14 -25.85 6.55
C VAL A 210 -17.09 -26.52 7.53
N ALA A 211 -16.60 -26.77 8.75
CA ALA A 211 -17.38 -27.34 9.85
C ALA A 211 -18.46 -26.36 10.32
N ALA A 212 -19.69 -26.83 10.51
CA ALA A 212 -20.86 -25.98 10.78
C ALA A 212 -20.81 -25.23 12.13
N ASP A 213 -19.89 -25.59 13.02
CA ASP A 213 -19.63 -25.00 14.32
C ASP A 213 -18.38 -24.11 14.38
N SER A 214 -17.67 -23.91 13.25
CA SER A 214 -16.54 -22.98 13.20
C SER A 214 -16.97 -21.52 13.16
N GLU A 215 -16.08 -20.61 13.54
CA GLU A 215 -16.30 -19.16 13.45
C GLU A 215 -16.41 -18.72 11.98
N LEU A 216 -15.55 -19.27 11.10
CA LEU A 216 -15.63 -19.06 9.66
C LEU A 216 -17.00 -19.43 9.05
N ALA A 217 -17.66 -20.50 9.55
CA ALA A 217 -19.00 -20.88 9.07
C ALA A 217 -20.08 -19.82 9.35
N GLN A 218 -19.86 -18.95 10.36
CA GLN A 218 -20.78 -17.86 10.70
C GLN A 218 -20.57 -16.63 9.80
N LEU A 219 -19.42 -16.52 9.16
CA LEU A 219 -19.06 -15.44 8.23
C LEU A 219 -19.34 -15.77 6.76
N ILE A 220 -19.53 -17.05 6.43
CA ILE A 220 -19.72 -17.48 5.04
C ILE A 220 -21.09 -17.07 4.50
N ASP A 221 -21.08 -16.40 3.34
CA ASP A 221 -22.25 -16.10 2.51
C ASP A 221 -22.11 -16.84 1.17
N VAL A 222 -23.00 -17.81 0.90
CA VAL A 222 -22.95 -18.61 -0.32
C VAL A 222 -23.82 -17.98 -1.41
N ARG A 223 -23.19 -17.53 -2.51
CA ARG A 223 -23.90 -16.88 -3.63
C ARG A 223 -23.95 -17.76 -4.87
N GLN A 224 -24.99 -17.55 -5.67
CA GLN A 224 -25.08 -18.14 -7.00
C GLN A 224 -24.45 -17.22 -8.06
N ALA A 225 -23.70 -17.82 -8.99
CA ALA A 225 -23.02 -17.17 -10.11
C ALA A 225 -23.46 -17.74 -11.47
N GLN A 226 -23.10 -17.07 -12.56
CA GLN A 226 -23.38 -17.52 -13.93
C GLN A 226 -22.24 -18.35 -14.51
N TYR A 227 -21.00 -17.90 -14.34
CA TYR A 227 -19.77 -18.52 -14.85
C TYR A 227 -18.94 -19.08 -13.70
N THR A 228 -18.19 -20.16 -13.95
CA THR A 228 -17.17 -20.65 -13.00
C THR A 228 -15.94 -19.75 -13.06
N PHE A 229 -15.10 -19.79 -12.03
CA PHE A 229 -13.86 -19.03 -11.99
C PHE A 229 -12.92 -19.47 -13.12
N ALA A 230 -12.81 -20.79 -13.35
CA ALA A 230 -12.04 -21.37 -14.45
C ALA A 230 -12.55 -20.96 -15.84
N GLN A 231 -13.85 -20.73 -16.02
CA GLN A 231 -14.39 -20.16 -17.26
C GLN A 231 -13.93 -18.70 -17.43
N LEU A 232 -13.98 -17.88 -16.36
CA LEU A 232 -13.51 -16.49 -16.40
C LEU A 232 -11.99 -16.39 -16.65
N GLU A 233 -11.19 -17.33 -16.14
CA GLU A 233 -9.75 -17.43 -16.45
C GLU A 233 -9.50 -17.77 -17.93
N ALA A 234 -10.28 -18.70 -18.51
CA ALA A 234 -10.19 -19.03 -19.93
C ALA A 234 -10.64 -17.86 -20.82
N ASP A 235 -11.78 -17.25 -20.49
CA ASP A 235 -12.34 -16.11 -21.23
C ASP A 235 -11.43 -14.87 -21.16
N GLN A 236 -10.76 -14.64 -20.02
CA GLN A 236 -9.73 -13.62 -19.88
C GLN A 236 -8.54 -13.89 -20.81
N GLN A 237 -8.00 -15.11 -20.81
CA GLN A 237 -6.87 -15.47 -21.65
C GLN A 237 -7.20 -15.35 -23.15
N GLU A 238 -8.39 -15.78 -23.56
CA GLU A 238 -8.88 -15.62 -24.94
C GLU A 238 -9.02 -14.13 -25.30
N ALA A 239 -9.62 -13.32 -24.44
CA ALA A 239 -9.80 -11.90 -24.69
C ALA A 239 -8.46 -11.15 -24.81
N PHE A 240 -7.53 -11.33 -23.87
CA PHE A 240 -6.21 -10.69 -23.98
C PHE A 240 -5.42 -11.19 -25.20
N HIS A 241 -5.52 -12.47 -25.58
CA HIS A 241 -4.90 -12.97 -26.80
C HIS A 241 -5.44 -12.32 -28.08
N ILE A 242 -6.76 -12.05 -28.14
CA ILE A 242 -7.38 -11.27 -29.23
C ILE A 242 -6.80 -9.86 -29.25
N LEU A 243 -6.76 -9.17 -28.11
CA LEU A 243 -6.31 -7.77 -28.04
C LEU A 243 -4.82 -7.61 -28.35
N GLU A 244 -3.96 -8.51 -27.87
CA GLU A 244 -2.54 -8.58 -28.26
C GLU A 244 -2.37 -8.78 -29.77
N THR A 245 -3.16 -9.68 -30.37
CA THR A 245 -3.12 -9.96 -31.81
C THR A 245 -3.53 -8.74 -32.65
N LEU A 246 -4.47 -7.93 -32.13
CA LEU A 246 -4.93 -6.69 -32.74
C LEU A 246 -4.09 -5.46 -32.36
N GLN A 247 -3.07 -5.62 -31.50
CA GLN A 247 -2.23 -4.54 -30.97
C GLN A 247 -3.06 -3.45 -30.26
N LEU A 248 -4.15 -3.85 -29.60
CA LEU A 248 -5.02 -2.97 -28.82
C LEU A 248 -4.54 -2.92 -27.35
N PRO A 249 -4.11 -1.75 -26.84
CA PRO A 249 -3.75 -1.61 -25.43
C PRO A 249 -5.02 -1.72 -24.57
N ALA A 250 -4.97 -2.61 -23.59
CA ALA A 250 -6.09 -2.86 -22.68
C ALA A 250 -5.58 -3.29 -21.31
N GLY A 251 -6.31 -2.90 -20.27
CA GLY A 251 -6.07 -3.31 -18.89
C GLY A 251 -7.26 -4.09 -18.33
N GLY A 252 -7.16 -4.56 -17.09
CA GLY A 252 -8.28 -5.18 -16.39
C GLY A 252 -8.00 -6.60 -15.91
N GLY A 253 -9.05 -7.33 -15.57
CA GLY A 253 -8.95 -8.57 -14.79
C GLY A 253 -10.28 -9.30 -14.58
N ILE A 254 -10.26 -10.39 -13.81
CA ILE A 254 -11.47 -11.05 -13.34
C ILE A 254 -12.05 -10.26 -12.17
N MET A 255 -13.23 -9.68 -12.35
CA MET A 255 -14.00 -9.07 -11.28
C MET A 255 -14.89 -10.13 -10.64
N VAL A 256 -14.33 -10.84 -9.65
CA VAL A 256 -14.96 -11.99 -8.98
C VAL A 256 -16.35 -11.64 -8.42
N MET A 257 -16.48 -10.45 -7.81
CA MET A 257 -17.72 -9.97 -7.21
C MET A 257 -18.86 -9.81 -8.23
N ASP A 258 -18.52 -9.39 -9.45
CA ASP A 258 -19.48 -9.19 -10.55
C ASP A 258 -19.64 -10.45 -11.43
N ASN A 259 -18.81 -11.48 -11.19
CA ASN A 259 -18.73 -12.70 -11.99
C ASN A 259 -18.56 -12.42 -13.50
N ARG A 260 -17.59 -11.56 -13.82
CA ARG A 260 -17.24 -11.11 -15.17
C ARG A 260 -15.73 -10.92 -15.31
N VAL A 261 -15.24 -10.96 -16.55
CA VAL A 261 -13.95 -10.36 -16.91
C VAL A 261 -14.23 -8.90 -17.26
N VAL A 262 -13.46 -7.97 -16.71
CA VAL A 262 -13.54 -6.55 -17.05
C VAL A 262 -12.29 -6.15 -17.81
N ILE A 263 -12.48 -5.46 -18.94
CA ILE A 263 -11.41 -4.93 -19.77
C ILE A 263 -11.59 -3.42 -19.85
N ASP A 264 -10.62 -2.66 -19.34
CA ASP A 264 -10.59 -1.21 -19.36
C ASP A 264 -9.79 -0.73 -20.60
N ILE A 265 -10.34 0.23 -21.36
CA ILE A 265 -9.76 0.79 -22.61
C ILE A 265 -9.84 2.32 -22.68
N THR A 266 -9.00 2.91 -23.53
CA THR A 266 -8.81 4.38 -23.69
C THR A 266 -9.29 4.96 -25.03
N ASP A 267 -9.61 4.12 -26.02
CA ASP A 267 -10.27 4.54 -27.27
C ASP A 267 -11.32 3.50 -27.69
N ARG A 268 -12.59 3.81 -27.42
CA ARG A 268 -13.71 2.94 -27.74
C ARG A 268 -13.94 2.77 -29.24
N ALA A 269 -13.70 3.83 -30.03
CA ALA A 269 -13.99 3.84 -31.45
C ALA A 269 -12.95 3.03 -32.23
N ALA A 270 -11.66 3.19 -31.91
CA ALA A 270 -10.59 2.37 -32.48
C ALA A 270 -10.73 0.90 -32.09
N PHE A 271 -11.08 0.61 -30.82
CA PHE A 271 -11.31 -0.74 -30.33
C PHE A 271 -12.46 -1.47 -31.06
N ASP A 272 -13.64 -0.85 -31.14
CA ASP A 272 -14.79 -1.44 -31.84
C ASP A 272 -14.50 -1.61 -33.35
N ALA A 273 -13.76 -0.68 -33.97
CA ALA A 273 -13.37 -0.76 -35.37
C ALA A 273 -12.39 -1.91 -35.64
N ALA A 274 -11.37 -2.08 -34.78
CA ALA A 274 -10.37 -3.15 -34.92
C ALA A 274 -10.98 -4.55 -34.71
N LEU A 275 -11.88 -4.72 -33.74
CA LEU A 275 -12.65 -5.96 -33.58
C LEU A 275 -13.51 -6.26 -34.81
N ALA A 276 -14.19 -5.24 -35.36
CA ALA A 276 -15.04 -5.38 -36.54
C ALA A 276 -14.24 -5.70 -37.82
N GLU A 277 -13.06 -5.08 -38.02
CA GLU A 277 -12.18 -5.36 -39.17
C GLU A 277 -11.60 -6.78 -39.12
N ALA A 278 -11.31 -7.29 -37.92
CA ALA A 278 -10.80 -8.64 -37.70
C ALA A 278 -11.90 -9.73 -37.68
N GLU A 279 -13.18 -9.36 -37.81
CA GLU A 279 -14.35 -10.23 -37.54
C GLU A 279 -14.29 -10.93 -36.17
N ALA A 280 -13.64 -10.29 -35.18
CA ALA A 280 -13.39 -10.84 -33.86
C ALA A 280 -14.53 -10.54 -32.87
N THR A 281 -14.79 -11.47 -31.95
CA THR A 281 -15.79 -11.33 -30.89
C THR A 281 -15.21 -11.75 -29.55
N LEU A 282 -15.40 -10.94 -28.51
CA LEU A 282 -15.01 -11.29 -27.15
C LEU A 282 -16.03 -12.28 -26.52
N PRO A 283 -15.62 -13.14 -25.57
CA PRO A 283 -16.52 -13.98 -24.79
C PRO A 283 -17.63 -13.19 -24.08
N GLU A 284 -18.81 -13.81 -23.88
CA GLU A 284 -19.99 -13.15 -23.26
C GLU A 284 -19.75 -12.67 -21.82
N SER A 285 -18.82 -13.30 -21.11
CA SER A 285 -18.44 -12.93 -19.74
C SER A 285 -17.56 -11.67 -19.68
N VAL A 286 -17.09 -11.17 -20.83
CA VAL A 286 -16.20 -10.01 -20.93
C VAL A 286 -17.01 -8.72 -21.07
N VAL A 287 -16.76 -7.78 -20.18
CA VAL A 287 -17.34 -6.43 -20.19
C VAL A 287 -16.24 -5.43 -20.51
N VAL A 288 -16.48 -4.60 -21.53
CA VAL A 288 -15.55 -3.55 -21.96
C VAL A 288 -15.98 -2.22 -21.33
N ASN A 289 -15.11 -1.66 -20.50
CA ASN A 289 -15.23 -0.36 -19.87
C ASN A 289 -14.35 0.65 -20.61
N THR A 290 -14.92 1.81 -20.94
CA THR A 290 -14.14 2.95 -21.44
C THR A 290 -13.77 3.81 -20.25
N VAL A 291 -12.51 3.74 -19.81
CA VAL A 291 -12.00 4.51 -18.65
C VAL A 291 -11.52 5.90 -19.04
N TYR A 292 -11.32 6.13 -20.33
CA TYR A 292 -10.89 7.38 -20.93
C TYR A 292 -11.39 7.43 -22.38
N GLU A 293 -11.66 8.62 -22.91
CA GLU A 293 -12.00 8.85 -24.33
C GLU A 293 -11.03 9.88 -24.91
N SER A 294 -10.29 9.50 -25.95
CA SER A 294 -9.31 10.38 -26.59
C SER A 294 -9.94 11.63 -27.21
N VAL A 295 -9.34 12.77 -26.88
CA VAL A 295 -9.63 14.08 -27.48
C VAL A 295 -9.03 14.20 -28.89
N GLY A 296 -8.10 13.30 -29.25
CA GLY A 296 -7.53 13.15 -30.58
C GLY A 296 -6.48 14.20 -30.96
N GLU A 297 -5.97 14.10 -32.20
CA GLU A 297 -4.91 14.99 -32.72
C GLU A 297 -5.35 16.46 -32.88
N ASN A 298 -6.65 16.75 -32.82
CA ASN A 298 -7.22 18.09 -33.04
C ASN A 298 -8.13 18.46 -31.85
N PRO A 299 -7.55 18.86 -30.70
CA PRO A 299 -8.34 19.17 -29.51
C PRO A 299 -9.27 20.38 -29.70
N PRO A 300 -10.32 20.51 -28.86
CA PRO A 300 -11.32 21.57 -28.96
C PRO A 300 -10.85 22.93 -28.41
N PHE A 301 -9.54 23.10 -28.21
CA PHE A 301 -8.89 24.30 -27.67
C PHE A 301 -7.70 24.72 -28.55
N ASP A 302 -7.34 26.00 -28.50
CA ASP A 302 -6.27 26.56 -29.32
C ASP A 302 -4.88 26.10 -28.81
N ILE A 303 -4.06 25.59 -29.73
CA ILE A 303 -2.63 25.28 -29.50
C ILE A 303 -1.80 26.16 -30.43
N THR A 304 -0.75 26.79 -29.90
CA THR A 304 0.31 27.44 -30.69
C THR A 304 1.44 26.42 -30.88
N PRO A 305 1.64 25.83 -32.08
CA PRO A 305 2.62 24.76 -32.25
C PRO A 305 4.05 25.24 -32.04
N VAL A 306 4.87 24.39 -31.42
CA VAL A 306 6.27 24.67 -31.06
C VAL A 306 7.21 23.76 -31.88
N PRO A 307 7.41 24.02 -33.19
CA PRO A 307 8.00 23.05 -34.12
C PRO A 307 9.48 22.72 -33.88
N ASP A 308 10.18 23.56 -33.11
CA ASP A 308 11.59 23.38 -32.77
C ASP A 308 11.80 22.58 -31.46
N VAL A 309 10.72 22.11 -30.82
CA VAL A 309 10.75 21.28 -29.60
C VAL A 309 10.11 19.92 -29.85
N PHE A 310 10.88 18.86 -29.64
CA PHE A 310 10.42 17.48 -29.76
C PHE A 310 9.81 16.99 -28.43
N MET A 311 8.54 16.63 -28.50
CA MET A 311 7.73 16.03 -27.44
C MET A 311 7.22 14.68 -27.96
N PRO A 312 7.87 13.54 -27.64
CA PRO A 312 7.40 12.24 -28.10
C PRO A 312 6.11 11.85 -27.37
N GLN A 313 5.07 11.52 -28.11
CA GLN A 313 3.77 11.10 -27.59
C GLN A 313 3.46 9.66 -28.01
N LEU A 314 2.86 8.89 -27.11
CA LEU A 314 2.21 7.62 -27.44
C LEU A 314 1.02 7.87 -28.39
N LYS A 315 0.75 6.92 -29.30
CA LYS A 315 -0.41 6.96 -30.22
C LYS A 315 -1.76 6.86 -29.51
N GLN A 316 -1.76 6.20 -28.36
CA GLN A 316 -2.93 5.91 -27.55
C GLN A 316 -2.53 6.02 -26.09
N ARG A 317 -3.47 6.43 -25.24
CA ARG A 317 -3.23 6.57 -23.80
C ARG A 317 -3.10 5.18 -23.15
N ASP A 318 -2.14 5.03 -22.24
CA ASP A 318 -2.01 3.82 -21.43
C ASP A 318 -3.20 3.67 -20.46
N VAL A 319 -3.76 2.47 -20.43
CA VAL A 319 -4.77 2.01 -19.49
C VAL A 319 -4.24 1.79 -18.07
N ALA A 320 -2.95 1.51 -17.95
CA ALA A 320 -2.23 1.32 -16.71
C ALA A 320 -0.78 1.77 -16.89
N PHE A 321 -0.27 2.54 -15.95
CA PHE A 321 1.10 3.06 -15.95
C PHE A 321 1.81 2.69 -14.65
N MET A 322 3.14 2.74 -14.67
CA MET A 322 3.94 2.55 -13.47
C MET A 322 3.69 3.70 -12.47
N GLU A 323 3.70 3.39 -11.17
CA GLU A 323 3.46 4.36 -10.09
C GLU A 323 4.76 4.88 -9.46
N ALA A 324 5.88 4.85 -10.18
CA ALA A 324 7.10 5.50 -9.71
C ALA A 324 6.97 7.03 -9.83
N LEU A 325 7.62 7.75 -8.92
CA LEU A 325 7.60 9.21 -8.86
C LEU A 325 8.88 9.78 -9.48
N LEU A 326 8.74 10.63 -10.49
CA LEU A 326 9.78 11.49 -11.02
C LEU A 326 9.60 12.91 -10.48
N ILE A 327 10.66 13.46 -9.89
CA ILE A 327 10.75 14.84 -9.43
C ILE A 327 11.91 15.51 -10.18
N GLY A 328 11.67 16.68 -10.77
CA GLY A 328 12.70 17.41 -11.49
C GLY A 328 12.18 18.68 -12.18
N GLU A 329 13.09 19.46 -12.74
CA GLU A 329 12.77 20.65 -13.53
C GLU A 329 12.36 20.24 -14.96
N LEU A 330 11.21 20.71 -15.44
CA LEU A 330 10.78 20.50 -16.83
C LEU A 330 11.57 21.45 -17.75
N VAL A 331 12.43 20.94 -18.62
CA VAL A 331 13.37 21.72 -19.42
C VAL A 331 13.30 21.37 -20.91
N VAL A 332 13.75 22.30 -21.76
CA VAL A 332 14.03 22.02 -23.18
C VAL A 332 15.54 22.04 -23.38
N GLU A 333 16.11 20.90 -23.72
CA GLU A 333 17.55 20.73 -23.95
C GLU A 333 17.79 20.03 -25.29
N ASP A 334 18.70 20.59 -26.11
CA ASP A 334 18.98 20.16 -27.49
C ASP A 334 17.73 19.98 -28.39
N GLY A 335 16.68 20.75 -28.09
CA GLY A 335 15.39 20.70 -28.81
C GLY A 335 14.49 19.55 -28.37
N CYS A 336 14.73 18.91 -27.23
CA CYS A 336 13.91 17.83 -26.67
C CYS A 336 13.29 18.26 -25.34
N LEU A 337 12.00 17.98 -25.13
CA LEU A 337 11.33 18.24 -23.86
C LEU A 337 11.67 17.15 -22.84
N ARG A 338 12.31 17.53 -21.74
CA ARG A 338 12.97 16.65 -20.77
C ARG A 338 12.65 17.04 -19.33
N VAL A 339 12.93 16.15 -18.38
CA VAL A 339 12.88 16.43 -16.95
C VAL A 339 14.24 16.17 -16.33
N HIS A 340 14.83 17.22 -15.77
CA HIS A 340 16.11 17.18 -15.08
C HIS A 340 15.88 16.87 -13.60
N SER A 341 16.11 15.62 -13.22
CA SER A 341 16.17 15.16 -11.83
C SER A 341 17.60 15.22 -11.31
N GLU A 342 17.81 15.06 -9.99
CA GLU A 342 19.09 15.29 -9.31
C GLU A 342 20.32 14.62 -9.95
N ASN A 343 20.12 13.43 -10.55
CA ASN A 343 21.19 12.59 -11.10
C ASN A 343 20.94 12.13 -12.55
N GLU A 344 19.73 12.32 -13.09
CA GLU A 344 19.34 11.84 -14.41
C GLU A 344 18.45 12.85 -15.14
N ASN A 345 18.56 12.87 -16.46
CA ASN A 345 17.86 13.80 -17.34
C ASN A 345 17.03 12.98 -18.34
N TYR A 346 15.74 12.83 -18.04
CA TYR A 346 14.85 11.93 -18.76
C TYR A 346 14.20 12.63 -19.95
N LEU A 347 14.20 11.96 -21.11
CA LEU A 347 13.21 12.27 -22.14
C LEU A 347 11.87 11.69 -21.70
N VAL A 348 10.87 12.56 -21.52
CA VAL A 348 9.51 12.13 -21.17
C VAL A 348 8.80 11.66 -22.44
N ILE A 349 8.26 10.44 -22.38
CA ILE A 349 7.31 9.90 -23.35
C ILE A 349 5.92 10.22 -22.81
N TRP A 350 5.25 11.15 -23.48
CA TRP A 350 3.99 11.74 -23.04
C TRP A 350 2.81 10.85 -23.44
N GLN A 351 1.74 10.90 -22.65
CA GLN A 351 0.47 10.32 -23.05
C GLN A 351 -0.12 11.09 -24.26
N ALA A 352 -0.98 10.43 -25.03
CA ALA A 352 -1.47 10.90 -26.34
C ALA A 352 -2.21 12.25 -26.31
N ASP A 353 -2.58 12.71 -25.13
CA ASP A 353 -3.52 13.78 -24.84
C ASP A 353 -2.92 14.94 -24.03
N TYR A 354 -1.59 14.98 -23.92
CA TYR A 354 -0.87 16.17 -23.45
C TYR A 354 -0.30 16.95 -24.64
N TYR A 355 -0.43 18.27 -24.61
CA TYR A 355 -0.09 19.13 -25.75
C TYR A 355 0.87 20.25 -25.34
N LEU A 356 1.98 20.39 -26.05
CA LEU A 356 2.91 21.53 -25.90
C LEU A 356 2.40 22.75 -26.70
N THR A 357 2.31 23.91 -26.04
CA THR A 357 1.90 25.18 -26.64
C THR A 357 2.86 26.32 -26.28
N ASP A 358 3.03 27.29 -27.18
CA ASP A 358 3.66 28.59 -26.88
C ASP A 358 2.58 29.62 -26.49
N ASN A 359 2.64 30.07 -25.25
CA ASN A 359 1.85 31.17 -24.70
C ASN A 359 2.76 32.38 -24.45
N ASN A 360 2.93 33.21 -25.48
CA ASN A 360 3.68 34.47 -25.43
C ASN A 360 5.16 34.33 -25.01
N GLY A 361 5.81 33.24 -25.42
CA GLY A 361 7.19 32.88 -25.10
C GLY A 361 7.35 32.03 -23.84
N ILE A 362 6.25 31.67 -23.18
CA ILE A 362 6.21 30.65 -22.12
C ILE A 362 5.74 29.35 -22.77
N LEU A 363 6.51 28.28 -22.58
CA LEU A 363 6.14 26.96 -23.06
C LEU A 363 5.31 26.24 -21.99
N GLU A 364 4.07 25.92 -22.32
CA GLU A 364 3.10 25.30 -21.42
C GLU A 364 2.72 23.91 -21.93
N ILE A 365 2.51 22.98 -21.00
CA ILE A 365 1.92 21.67 -21.26
C ILE A 365 0.45 21.74 -20.87
N LEU A 366 -0.43 21.51 -21.84
CA LEU A 366 -1.87 21.39 -21.63
C LEU A 366 -2.26 19.92 -21.44
N ASP A 367 -3.23 19.67 -20.56
CA ASP A 367 -3.90 18.38 -20.41
C ASP A 367 -5.04 18.18 -21.44
N GLU A 368 -5.79 17.08 -21.33
CA GLU A 368 -6.90 16.75 -22.23
C GLU A 368 -8.07 17.77 -22.17
N THR A 369 -8.11 18.62 -21.14
CA THR A 369 -9.12 19.67 -20.97
C THR A 369 -8.68 21.03 -21.53
N GLY A 370 -7.41 21.16 -21.91
CA GLY A 370 -6.79 22.44 -22.29
C GLY A 370 -6.34 23.26 -21.08
N THR A 371 -6.25 22.65 -19.90
CA THR A 371 -5.74 23.28 -18.68
C THR A 371 -4.22 23.12 -18.60
N VAL A 372 -3.51 24.16 -18.15
CA VAL A 372 -2.05 24.10 -17.96
C VAL A 372 -1.73 23.12 -16.83
N ALA A 373 -1.04 22.04 -17.16
CA ALA A 373 -0.60 21.01 -16.23
C ALA A 373 0.84 21.25 -15.73
N ALA A 374 1.69 21.90 -16.54
CA ALA A 374 3.04 22.33 -16.16
C ALA A 374 3.58 23.41 -17.13
N GLN A 375 4.56 24.20 -16.69
CA GLN A 375 5.34 25.11 -17.55
C GLN A 375 6.83 24.72 -17.60
N VAL A 376 7.50 25.02 -18.71
CA VAL A 376 8.95 24.80 -18.83
C VAL A 376 9.70 25.79 -17.92
N GLY A 377 10.61 25.26 -17.10
CA GLY A 377 11.31 25.97 -16.03
C GLY A 377 10.71 25.75 -14.64
N GLU A 378 9.62 24.99 -14.52
CA GLU A 378 9.02 24.62 -13.23
C GLU A 378 9.52 23.26 -12.73
N MET A 379 9.56 23.11 -11.41
CA MET A 379 9.67 21.79 -10.77
C MET A 379 8.35 21.05 -10.91
N ILE A 380 8.39 19.82 -11.41
CA ILE A 380 7.21 18.98 -11.62
C ILE A 380 7.29 17.68 -10.83
N TYR A 381 6.12 17.10 -10.59
CA TYR A 381 5.91 15.83 -9.92
C TYR A 381 5.10 14.93 -10.86
N MET A 382 5.73 13.88 -11.38
CA MET A 382 5.19 13.07 -12.46
C MET A 382 5.22 11.59 -12.07
N GLY A 383 4.04 10.97 -11.96
CA GLY A 383 3.92 9.52 -11.91
C GLY A 383 4.33 8.90 -13.24
N GLY A 384 4.82 7.66 -13.24
CA GLY A 384 5.22 6.94 -14.44
C GLY A 384 6.31 5.92 -14.14
N GLY A 385 7.21 5.69 -15.10
CA GLY A 385 8.42 4.91 -14.81
C GLY A 385 9.48 4.89 -15.90
N THR A 386 10.70 4.59 -15.47
CA THR A 386 11.88 4.53 -16.35
C THR A 386 11.78 3.39 -17.36
N GLN A 387 12.07 3.69 -18.62
CA GLN A 387 12.23 2.69 -19.68
C GLN A 387 13.66 2.72 -20.26
N ARG A 388 14.20 1.53 -20.54
CA ARG A 388 15.53 1.38 -21.18
C ARG A 388 15.50 1.62 -22.69
N SER A 389 14.33 1.44 -23.29
CA SER A 389 14.05 1.56 -24.72
C SER A 389 12.56 1.79 -24.89
N VAL A 390 12.19 2.53 -25.94
CA VAL A 390 10.81 2.77 -26.37
C VAL A 390 10.66 2.12 -27.75
N ASP A 391 9.50 1.53 -28.03
CA ASP A 391 9.22 1.02 -29.37
C ASP A 391 8.61 2.15 -30.21
N ASP A 392 9.27 2.54 -31.30
CA ASP A 392 8.77 3.59 -32.21
C ASP A 392 7.39 3.27 -32.80
N THR A 393 6.95 2.00 -32.78
CA THR A 393 5.60 1.62 -33.20
C THR A 393 4.51 2.07 -32.23
N GLU A 394 4.84 2.34 -30.96
CA GLU A 394 3.92 2.93 -29.96
C GLU A 394 3.77 4.45 -30.13
N LEU A 395 4.68 5.13 -30.85
CA LEU A 395 4.78 6.60 -30.87
C LEU A 395 4.17 7.24 -32.11
N HIS A 396 3.59 8.43 -31.97
CA HIS A 396 3.19 9.26 -33.12
C HIS A 396 4.38 9.62 -34.02
N GLN A 397 5.58 9.74 -33.45
CA GLN A 397 6.80 10.14 -34.15
C GLN A 397 8.02 9.36 -33.61
N THR A 398 8.87 8.86 -34.50
CA THR A 398 10.15 8.23 -34.17
C THR A 398 11.06 9.19 -33.39
N ILE A 399 11.69 8.71 -32.32
CA ILE A 399 12.58 9.54 -31.49
C ILE A 399 13.86 9.92 -32.28
N PRO A 400 14.17 11.22 -32.46
CA PRO A 400 15.41 11.65 -33.10
C PRO A 400 16.65 11.27 -32.28
N ASN A 401 17.76 10.96 -32.96
CA ASN A 401 19.01 10.53 -32.32
C ASN A 401 19.56 11.50 -31.25
N GLN A 402 19.27 12.80 -31.34
CA GLN A 402 19.66 13.77 -30.32
C GLN A 402 18.82 13.68 -29.04
N CYS A 403 17.58 13.20 -29.14
CA CYS A 403 16.69 12.93 -28.01
C CYS A 403 16.93 11.52 -27.44
N GLY A 404 18.19 11.13 -27.23
CA GLY A 404 18.52 9.85 -26.61
C GLY A 404 18.10 9.77 -25.13
N GLY A 405 17.83 8.55 -24.66
CA GLY A 405 17.43 8.29 -23.27
C GLY A 405 18.47 8.67 -22.19
N PRO A 406 18.15 8.43 -20.89
CA PRO A 406 17.08 7.55 -20.39
C PRO A 406 15.68 8.09 -20.66
N TYR A 407 14.70 7.19 -20.73
CA TYR A 407 13.31 7.51 -21.03
C TYR A 407 12.43 7.38 -19.79
N TRP A 408 11.45 8.25 -19.65
CA TRP A 408 10.40 8.14 -18.64
C TRP A 408 9.03 8.06 -19.34
N ARG A 409 8.32 6.94 -19.19
CA ARG A 409 6.94 6.82 -19.69
C ARG A 409 6.02 7.49 -18.67
N MET A 410 5.43 8.61 -19.05
CA MET A 410 4.55 9.40 -18.21
C MET A 410 3.30 8.59 -17.82
N GLY A 411 2.87 8.67 -16.58
CA GLY A 411 1.54 8.24 -16.13
C GLY A 411 0.59 9.43 -16.01
N GLN A 412 0.83 10.26 -14.99
CA GLN A 412 0.03 11.44 -14.68
C GLN A 412 0.87 12.48 -13.93
N PHE A 413 0.48 13.75 -14.00
CA PHE A 413 0.95 14.74 -13.03
C PHE A 413 0.36 14.45 -11.65
N LEU A 414 1.13 14.70 -10.60
CA LEU A 414 0.73 14.52 -9.21
C LEU A 414 0.65 15.90 -8.53
N PRO A 415 -0.45 16.23 -7.84
CA PRO A 415 -0.54 17.49 -7.11
C PRO A 415 0.50 17.54 -5.98
N GLU A 416 1.00 18.74 -5.64
CA GLU A 416 2.04 18.95 -4.63
C GLU A 416 1.68 18.36 -3.25
N GLU A 417 0.38 18.32 -2.90
CA GLU A 417 -0.14 17.73 -1.66
C GLU A 417 0.02 16.19 -1.56
N TYR A 418 0.33 15.50 -2.66
CA TYR A 418 0.62 14.06 -2.68
C TYR A 418 2.11 13.73 -2.48
N ILE A 419 2.97 14.75 -2.38
CA ILE A 419 4.36 14.55 -1.98
C ILE A 419 4.36 14.18 -0.50
N PRO A 420 4.80 12.97 -0.09
CA PRO A 420 4.98 12.69 1.34
C PRO A 420 5.97 13.73 1.90
N ASN A 421 5.74 14.25 3.11
CA ASN A 421 6.55 15.33 3.71
C ASN A 421 8.05 14.96 3.81
N VAL A 422 8.79 15.11 2.71
CA VAL A 422 10.24 15.07 2.67
C VAL A 422 10.68 16.35 3.36
N SER A 423 11.19 16.23 4.59
CA SER A 423 11.49 17.39 5.43
C SER A 423 12.31 18.40 4.64
N THR A 424 11.89 19.67 4.67
CA THR A 424 12.51 20.77 3.92
C THR A 424 13.89 21.18 4.47
N ASP A 425 14.55 20.28 5.21
CA ASP A 425 15.89 20.44 5.80
C ASP A 425 17.02 20.19 4.78
N LEU A 426 16.81 20.60 3.53
CA LEU A 426 17.91 20.75 2.58
C LEU A 426 18.64 22.08 2.88
N PRO A 427 19.92 22.05 3.29
CA PRO A 427 20.64 23.27 3.65
C PRO A 427 20.90 24.15 2.41
N SER A 428 20.52 25.42 2.53
CA SER A 428 20.70 26.51 1.55
C SER A 428 22.16 26.90 1.29
#